data_AF-A2FGM5-F1
#
_entry.id   AF-A2FGM5-F1
#
_cell.length_a   1.000
_cell.length_b   1.000
_cell.length_c   1.000
_cell.angle_alpha   90.00
_cell.angle_beta   90.00
_cell.angle_gamma   90.00
#
_symmetry.space_group_name_H-M   'P 1'
#
loop_
_entity.id
_entity.type
_entity.pdbx_description
1 polymer ?
#
loop_
_entity_poly.entity_id
_entity_poly.type
_entity_poly.pdbx_seq_one_letter_code
_entity_poly.pdbx_strand_id
1 'polypeptide(L)'
;MLKRGLFLFTTGTIGGGIAATISAGLRGDGKPFDLAKIALSGLPVGAQLSSFPLATWALVKASPKFAEIVKNKEQHPFKYYITGGIGAAAIFTAITYTAQATLHNRETKGKKKTYKASDYLDAFVDRVGISIGFPAMMDYVQDNLPMPKNSLAQWARGHFCVCCANVAGRIVAYPILRYRHGMKLTSIIKNYLKNTPNVIITGDTVATIRPAFNFMLQ
;
A
#
# COMPACT_ATOMS: atom_id res chain seq x y z
N MET A 1 -15.47 2.39 9.36
CA MET A 1 -14.40 2.51 8.36
C MET A 1 -13.20 3.33 8.87
N LEU A 2 -13.38 4.52 9.45
CA LEU A 2 -12.26 5.31 9.99
C LEU A 2 -11.39 4.57 11.03
N LYS A 3 -12.00 3.98 12.07
CA LYS A 3 -11.26 3.19 13.09
C LYS A 3 -10.42 2.07 12.45
N ARG A 4 -10.99 1.34 11.49
CA ARG A 4 -10.29 0.30 10.71
C ARG A 4 -9.14 0.87 9.89
N GLY A 5 -9.34 2.02 9.22
CA GLY A 5 -8.30 2.70 8.46
C GLY A 5 -7.12 3.15 9.33
N LEU A 6 -7.39 3.75 10.49
CA LEU A 6 -6.36 4.14 11.45
C LEU A 6 -5.63 2.93 12.04
N PHE A 7 -6.35 1.87 12.40
CA PHE A 7 -5.76 0.63 12.88
C PHE A 7 -4.80 0.01 11.84
N LEU A 8 -5.24 -0.07 10.57
CA LEU A 8 -4.40 -0.57 9.48
C LEU A 8 -3.20 0.33 9.21
N PHE A 9 -3.37 1.64 9.35
CA PHE A 9 -2.28 2.60 9.19
C PHE A 9 -1.19 2.39 10.25
N THR A 10 -1.57 2.33 11.53
CA THR A 10 -0.61 2.18 12.63
C THR A 10 0.08 0.84 12.59
N THR A 11 -0.68 -0.26 12.49
CA THR A 11 -0.09 -1.62 12.42
C THR A 11 0.77 -1.80 11.17
N GLY A 12 0.34 -1.24 10.03
CA GLY A 12 1.12 -1.23 8.80
C GLY A 12 2.40 -0.43 8.91
N THR A 13 2.37 0.72 9.58
CA THR A 13 3.55 1.57 9.76
C THR A 13 4.58 0.89 10.64
N ILE A 14 4.17 0.36 11.79
CA ILE A 14 5.08 -0.35 12.71
C ILE A 14 5.64 -1.60 12.02
N GLY A 15 4.77 -2.39 11.38
CA GLY A 15 5.19 -3.60 10.68
C GLY A 15 6.09 -3.34 9.49
N GLY A 16 5.83 -2.30 8.71
CA GLY A 16 6.70 -1.87 7.62
C GLY A 16 8.08 -1.43 8.12
N GLY A 17 8.16 -0.72 9.25
CA GLY A 17 9.42 -0.33 9.86
C GLY A 17 10.26 -1.54 10.30
N ILE A 18 9.65 -2.49 11.01
CA ILE A 18 10.34 -3.71 11.44
C ILE A 18 10.76 -4.56 10.23
N ALA A 19 9.90 -4.72 9.23
CA ALA A 19 10.21 -5.45 8.00
C ALA A 19 11.38 -4.82 7.23
N ALA A 20 11.45 -3.49 7.18
CA ALA A 20 12.57 -2.78 6.58
C ALA A 20 13.90 -3.07 7.31
N THR A 21 13.88 -3.11 8.64
CA THR A 21 15.04 -3.48 9.47
C THR A 21 15.49 -4.92 9.21
N ILE A 22 14.55 -5.88 9.20
CA ILE A 22 14.85 -7.29 8.91
C ILE A 22 15.46 -7.41 7.51
N SER A 23 14.85 -6.76 6.51
CA SER A 23 15.34 -6.80 5.13
C SER A 23 16.74 -6.19 5.00
N ALA A 24 17.03 -5.09 5.71
CA ALA A 24 18.35 -4.48 5.72
C ALA A 24 19.40 -5.39 6.39
N GLY A 25 19.03 -6.07 7.48
CA GLY A 25 19.88 -7.06 8.15
C GLY A 25 20.20 -8.25 7.24
N LEU A 26 19.19 -8.82 6.58
CA LEU A 26 19.36 -9.93 5.63
C LEU A 26 20.24 -9.57 4.42
N ARG A 27 20.26 -8.30 4.01
CA ARG A 27 21.13 -7.82 2.92
C ARG A 27 22.56 -7.48 3.38
N GLY A 28 22.83 -7.47 4.69
CA GLY A 28 24.12 -7.06 5.22
C GLY A 28 24.40 -5.58 5.03
N ASP A 29 23.37 -4.72 5.07
CA ASP A 29 23.51 -3.28 4.78
C ASP A 29 24.46 -2.55 5.76
N GLY A 30 24.82 -3.16 6.90
CA GLY A 30 25.90 -2.74 7.82
C GLY A 30 25.69 -1.38 8.52
N LYS A 31 24.53 -0.75 8.33
CA LYS A 31 24.23 0.59 8.85
C LYS A 31 23.72 0.54 10.29
N PRO A 32 24.09 1.52 11.13
CA PRO A 32 23.56 1.63 12.48
C PRO A 32 22.04 1.82 12.47
N PHE A 33 21.41 1.36 13.55
CA PHE A 33 19.97 1.41 13.74
C PHE A 33 19.47 2.87 13.84
N ASP A 34 18.70 3.34 12.86
CA ASP A 34 18.09 4.69 12.85
C ASP A 34 16.57 4.57 13.00
N LEU A 35 16.06 4.85 14.21
CA LEU A 35 14.65 4.83 14.54
C LEU A 35 13.80 5.74 13.65
N ALA A 36 14.31 6.92 13.30
CA ALA A 36 13.58 7.86 12.44
C ALA A 36 13.49 7.33 11.01
N LYS A 37 14.57 6.70 10.51
CA LYS A 37 14.55 6.02 9.20
C LYS A 37 13.58 4.85 9.21
N ILE A 38 13.53 4.06 10.28
CA ILE A 38 12.61 2.93 10.44
C ILE A 38 11.16 3.43 10.42
N ALA A 39 10.84 4.45 11.21
CA ALA A 39 9.51 5.05 11.26
C ALA A 39 9.07 5.58 9.88
N LEU A 40 9.94 6.34 9.21
CA LEU A 40 9.66 6.89 7.89
C LEU A 40 9.56 5.81 6.80
N SER A 41 10.31 4.71 6.92
CA SER A 41 10.24 3.57 6.00
C SER A 41 8.97 2.74 6.17
N GLY A 42 8.37 2.77 7.37
CA GLY A 42 7.09 2.14 7.65
C GLY A 42 5.88 2.89 7.08
N LEU A 43 5.94 4.22 6.98
CA LEU A 43 4.81 5.05 6.54
C LEU A 43 4.21 4.64 5.18
N PRO A 44 5.00 4.30 4.13
CA PRO A 44 4.46 3.76 2.90
C PRO A 44 3.63 2.49 3.07
N VAL A 45 4.03 1.58 3.96
CA VAL A 45 3.26 0.35 4.23
C VAL A 45 1.95 0.67 4.93
N GLY A 46 2.00 1.52 5.96
CA GLY A 46 0.80 2.01 6.64
C GLY A 46 -0.19 2.68 5.68
N ALA A 47 0.31 3.60 4.85
CA ALA A 47 -0.48 4.27 3.83
C ALA A 47 -1.09 3.28 2.82
N GLN A 48 -0.34 2.24 2.43
CA GLN A 48 -0.81 1.25 1.45
C GLN A 48 -2.03 0.51 1.97
N LEU A 49 -1.98 0.10 3.23
CA LEU A 49 -3.03 -0.69 3.86
C LEU A 49 -4.26 0.14 4.24
N SER A 50 -4.09 1.43 4.52
CA SER A 50 -5.17 2.30 5.02
C SER A 50 -5.82 3.20 3.98
N SER A 51 -5.11 3.54 2.90
CA SER A 51 -5.54 4.57 1.94
C SER A 51 -6.91 4.31 1.32
N PHE A 52 -7.20 3.07 0.89
CA PHE A 52 -8.48 2.74 0.27
C PHE A 52 -9.66 2.74 1.26
N PRO A 53 -9.56 2.13 2.47
CA PRO A 53 -10.57 2.29 3.52
C PRO A 53 -10.80 3.75 3.95
N LEU A 54 -9.74 4.55 4.06
CA LEU A 54 -9.84 5.96 4.45
C LEU A 54 -10.49 6.80 3.34
N ALA A 55 -10.11 6.56 2.08
CA ALA A 55 -10.69 7.22 0.92
C ALA A 55 -12.18 6.90 0.80
N THR A 56 -12.54 5.62 0.90
CA THR A 56 -13.94 5.18 0.90
C THR A 56 -14.73 5.89 2.00
N TRP A 57 -14.20 5.95 3.22
CA TRP A 57 -14.85 6.67 4.33
C TRP A 57 -15.05 8.16 4.04
N ALA A 58 -14.02 8.84 3.56
CA ALA A 58 -14.08 10.27 3.27
C ALA A 58 -15.08 10.56 2.14
N LEU A 59 -15.04 9.78 1.06
CA LEU A 59 -15.93 9.91 -0.08
C LEU A 59 -17.39 9.61 0.27
N VAL A 60 -17.67 8.61 1.12
CA VAL A 60 -19.03 8.30 1.60
C VAL A 60 -19.60 9.49 2.39
N LYS A 61 -18.76 10.18 3.18
CA LYS A 61 -19.19 11.38 3.92
C LYS A 61 -19.38 12.60 3.02
N ALA A 62 -18.53 12.76 2.02
CA ALA A 62 -18.54 13.94 1.15
C ALA A 62 -19.57 13.84 0.00
N SER A 63 -19.97 12.63 -0.41
CA SER A 63 -20.81 12.42 -1.59
C SER A 63 -21.90 11.36 -1.35
N PRO A 64 -23.19 11.77 -1.32
CA PRO A 64 -24.30 10.83 -1.24
C PRO A 64 -24.33 9.83 -2.40
N LYS A 65 -23.95 10.28 -3.61
CA LYS A 65 -23.84 9.42 -4.80
C LYS A 65 -22.81 8.31 -4.60
N PHE A 66 -21.66 8.63 -4.00
CA PHE A 66 -20.66 7.60 -3.72
C PHE A 66 -21.12 6.67 -2.59
N ALA A 67 -21.82 7.19 -1.57
CA ALA A 67 -22.43 6.37 -0.54
C ALA A 67 -23.39 5.31 -1.11
N GLU A 68 -24.17 5.67 -2.13
CA GLU A 68 -25.03 4.73 -2.87
C GLU A 68 -24.22 3.68 -3.64
N ILE A 69 -23.15 4.09 -4.34
CA ILE A 69 -22.25 3.18 -5.05
C ILE A 69 -21.64 2.15 -4.08
N VAL A 70 -21.27 2.56 -2.85
CA VAL A 70 -20.74 1.64 -1.84
C VAL A 70 -21.80 0.63 -1.38
N LYS A 71 -23.05 1.06 -1.19
CA LYS A 71 -24.16 0.15 -0.83
C LYS A 71 -24.45 -0.86 -1.94
N ASN A 72 -24.40 -0.42 -3.20
CA ASN A 72 -24.66 -1.23 -4.39
C ASN A 72 -23.37 -1.65 -5.11
N LYS A 73 -22.32 -1.99 -4.34
CA LYS A 73 -20.99 -2.30 -4.88
C LYS A 73 -21.03 -3.38 -5.97
N GLU A 74 -21.86 -4.41 -5.80
CA GLU A 74 -21.99 -5.52 -6.76
C GLU A 74 -22.57 -5.09 -8.11
N GLN A 75 -23.45 -4.09 -8.11
CA GLN A 75 -24.04 -3.54 -9.34
C GLN A 75 -23.09 -2.55 -10.04
N HIS A 76 -22.19 -1.91 -9.28
CA HIS A 76 -21.28 -0.88 -9.78
C HIS A 76 -19.81 -1.06 -9.34
N PRO A 77 -19.20 -2.26 -9.52
CA PRO A 77 -17.88 -2.57 -8.97
C PRO A 77 -16.81 -1.66 -9.57
N PHE A 78 -16.91 -1.38 -10.87
CA PHE A 78 -15.98 -0.51 -11.57
C PHE A 78 -15.98 0.93 -11.00
N LYS A 79 -17.17 1.51 -10.77
CA LYS A 79 -17.28 2.87 -10.21
C LYS A 79 -16.74 2.93 -8.78
N TYR A 80 -16.98 1.89 -7.99
CA TYR A 80 -16.45 1.76 -6.63
C TYR A 80 -14.91 1.77 -6.63
N TYR A 81 -14.28 0.86 -7.38
CA TYR A 81 -12.82 0.74 -7.37
C TYR A 81 -12.11 1.91 -8.03
N ILE A 82 -12.67 2.51 -9.07
CA ILE A 82 -12.08 3.71 -9.69
C ILE A 82 -12.17 4.90 -8.74
N THR A 83 -13.36 5.24 -8.26
CA THR A 83 -13.53 6.44 -7.43
C THR A 83 -12.80 6.29 -6.10
N GLY A 84 -12.94 5.12 -5.46
CA GLY A 84 -12.21 4.77 -4.25
C GLY A 84 -10.70 4.72 -4.48
N GLY A 85 -10.25 4.18 -5.61
CA GLY A 85 -8.84 4.03 -5.96
C GLY A 85 -8.16 5.37 -6.27
N ILE A 86 -8.83 6.29 -6.95
CA ILE A 86 -8.36 7.66 -7.14
C ILE A 86 -8.22 8.37 -5.79
N GLY A 87 -9.23 8.29 -4.92
CA GLY A 87 -9.15 8.84 -3.58
C GLY A 87 -8.03 8.21 -2.74
N ALA A 88 -7.83 6.90 -2.87
CA ALA A 88 -6.76 6.16 -2.20
C ALA A 88 -5.38 6.62 -2.68
N ALA A 89 -5.19 6.81 -3.98
CA ALA A 89 -3.96 7.35 -4.55
C ALA A 89 -3.65 8.75 -3.97
N ALA A 90 -4.67 9.61 -3.83
CA ALA A 90 -4.49 10.94 -3.25
C ALA A 90 -4.04 10.87 -1.78
N ILE A 91 -4.72 10.07 -0.95
CA ILE A 91 -4.37 9.88 0.47
C ILE A 91 -2.97 9.27 0.59
N PHE A 92 -2.69 8.21 -0.17
CA PHE A 92 -1.39 7.54 -0.15
C PHE A 92 -0.27 8.51 -0.53
N THR A 93 -0.48 9.35 -1.55
CA THR A 93 0.49 10.36 -1.97
C THR A 93 0.65 11.46 -0.96
N ALA A 94 -0.43 11.97 -0.36
CA ALA A 94 -0.33 12.94 0.74
C ALA A 94 0.54 12.44 1.90
N ILE A 95 0.37 11.17 2.30
CA ILE A 95 1.12 10.59 3.42
C ILE A 95 2.58 10.31 3.04
N THR A 96 2.82 9.71 1.89
CA THR A 96 4.16 9.19 1.56
C THR A 96 5.06 10.23 0.91
N TYR A 97 4.52 11.24 0.23
CA TYR A 97 5.32 12.30 -0.37
C TYR A 97 6.08 13.08 0.71
N THR A 98 5.43 13.39 1.83
CA THR A 98 6.05 14.07 2.98
C THR A 98 7.08 13.19 3.70
N ALA A 99 6.82 11.88 3.80
CA ALA A 99 7.76 10.93 4.38
C ALA A 99 9.03 10.77 3.52
N GLN A 100 8.87 10.58 2.21
CA GLN A 100 9.98 10.50 1.25
C GLN A 100 10.76 11.80 1.21
N ALA A 101 10.07 12.93 1.34
CA ALA A 101 10.69 14.23 1.40
C ALA A 101 11.65 14.36 2.59
N THR A 102 11.18 13.94 3.75
CA THR A 102 11.94 13.98 5.00
C THR A 102 13.14 13.01 4.95
N LEU A 103 12.94 11.80 4.41
CA LEU A 103 14.02 10.83 4.21
C LEU A 103 15.11 11.38 3.30
N HIS A 104 14.74 11.96 2.14
CA HIS A 104 15.71 12.49 1.19
C HIS A 104 16.56 13.62 1.81
N ASN A 105 15.95 14.53 2.55
CA ASN A 105 16.67 15.63 3.22
C ASN A 105 17.64 15.09 4.30
N ARG A 106 17.30 14.00 4.98
CA ARG A 106 18.17 13.32 5.96
C ARG A 106 19.35 12.63 5.28
N GLU A 107 19.11 11.91 4.18
CA GLU A 107 20.15 11.16 3.47
C GLU A 107 21.13 12.05 2.71
N THR A 108 20.70 13.23 2.27
CA THR A 108 21.53 14.17 1.50
C THR A 108 22.24 15.23 2.35
N LYS A 109 22.29 15.05 3.68
CA LYS A 109 22.96 15.96 4.64
C LYS A 109 22.62 17.44 4.42
N GLY A 110 21.35 17.76 4.16
CA GLY A 110 20.89 19.15 4.09
C GLY A 110 20.75 19.77 2.70
N LYS A 111 20.95 19.02 1.60
CA LYS A 111 20.46 19.46 0.27
C LYS A 111 18.93 19.38 0.26
N LYS A 112 18.28 20.50 0.57
CA LYS A 112 16.82 20.60 0.54
C LYS A 112 16.33 20.32 -0.89
N LYS A 113 15.60 19.22 -1.07
CA LYS A 113 14.87 19.03 -2.33
C LYS A 113 13.78 20.08 -2.43
N THR A 114 13.77 20.86 -3.51
CA THR A 114 12.69 21.79 -3.81
C THR A 114 11.49 20.99 -4.30
N TYR A 115 10.45 20.90 -3.49
CA TYR A 115 9.22 20.19 -3.85
C TYR A 115 8.39 21.04 -4.80
N LYS A 116 8.17 20.54 -6.01
CA LYS A 116 7.27 21.15 -6.96
C LYS A 116 5.90 20.49 -6.88
N ALA A 117 4.84 21.26 -7.14
CA ALA A 117 3.49 20.70 -7.26
C ALA A 117 3.41 19.63 -8.37
N SER A 118 4.23 19.76 -9.41
CA SER A 118 4.40 18.74 -10.46
C SER A 118 4.84 17.40 -9.89
N ASP A 119 5.82 17.37 -8.99
CA ASP A 119 6.35 16.11 -8.44
C ASP A 119 5.30 15.38 -7.58
N TYR A 120 4.45 16.13 -6.88
CA TYR A 120 3.32 15.56 -6.14
C TYR A 120 2.28 14.98 -7.10
N LEU A 121 1.90 15.74 -8.14
CA LEU A 121 0.95 15.28 -9.15
C LEU A 121 1.48 14.05 -9.87
N ASP A 122 2.78 14.02 -10.14
CA ASP A 122 3.47 12.90 -10.77
C ASP A 122 3.38 11.65 -9.90
N ALA A 123 3.69 11.78 -8.61
CA ALA A 123 3.57 10.69 -7.65
C ALA A 123 2.12 10.22 -7.44
N PHE A 124 1.15 11.12 -7.55
CA PHE A 124 -0.27 10.80 -7.51
C PHE A 124 -0.69 9.98 -8.74
N VAL A 125 -0.44 10.49 -9.95
CA VAL A 125 -0.87 9.87 -11.20
C VAL A 125 -0.25 8.47 -11.36
N ASP A 126 1.02 8.28 -10.99
CA ASP A 126 1.68 6.98 -11.06
C ASP A 126 1.06 5.91 -10.15
N ARG A 127 0.28 6.32 -9.15
CA ARG A 127 -0.31 5.42 -8.16
C ARG A 127 -1.77 5.08 -8.42
N VAL A 128 -2.47 5.88 -9.22
CA VAL A 128 -3.89 5.68 -9.54
C VAL A 128 -4.14 4.23 -9.96
N GLY A 129 -3.35 3.69 -10.90
CA GLY A 129 -3.58 2.33 -11.39
C GLY A 129 -3.39 1.24 -10.32
N ILE A 130 -2.36 1.34 -9.48
CA ILE A 130 -2.14 0.39 -8.38
C ILE A 130 -3.26 0.49 -7.35
N SER A 131 -3.65 1.71 -6.99
CA SER A 131 -4.72 1.98 -6.02
C SER A 131 -6.11 1.55 -6.49
N ILE A 132 -6.31 1.31 -7.78
CA ILE A 132 -7.53 0.71 -8.36
C ILE A 132 -7.40 -0.81 -8.46
N GLY A 133 -6.34 -1.30 -9.13
CA GLY A 133 -6.21 -2.72 -9.46
C GLY A 133 -5.93 -3.61 -8.24
N PHE A 134 -5.20 -3.12 -7.24
CA PHE A 134 -4.93 -3.87 -6.02
C PHE A 134 -6.22 -4.22 -5.25
N PRO A 135 -7.07 -3.26 -4.82
CA PRO A 135 -8.27 -3.59 -4.06
C PRO A 135 -9.28 -4.39 -4.88
N ALA A 136 -9.40 -4.13 -6.19
CA ALA A 136 -10.29 -4.89 -7.07
C ALA A 136 -9.92 -6.37 -7.11
N MET A 137 -8.63 -6.67 -7.33
CA MET A 137 -8.14 -8.05 -7.38
C MET A 137 -8.11 -8.70 -5.99
N MET A 138 -7.79 -7.95 -4.94
CA MET A 138 -7.77 -8.47 -3.57
C MET A 138 -9.16 -8.98 -3.17
N ASP A 139 -10.21 -8.19 -3.42
CA ASP A 139 -11.59 -8.61 -3.17
C ASP A 139 -11.96 -9.82 -4.03
N TYR A 140 -11.71 -9.75 -5.35
CA TYR A 140 -12.01 -10.86 -6.26
C TYR A 140 -11.37 -12.18 -5.85
N VAL A 141 -10.06 -12.18 -5.55
CA VAL A 141 -9.36 -13.42 -5.16
C VAL A 141 -9.84 -13.88 -3.79
N GLN A 142 -10.09 -12.98 -2.84
CA GLN A 142 -10.57 -13.39 -1.52
C GLN A 142 -11.95 -14.06 -1.58
N ASP A 143 -12.85 -13.55 -2.42
CA ASP A 143 -14.21 -14.05 -2.58
C ASP A 143 -14.24 -15.41 -3.31
N ASN A 144 -13.28 -15.65 -4.21
CA ASN A 144 -13.23 -16.86 -5.03
C ASN A 144 -12.27 -17.95 -4.52
N LEU A 145 -11.36 -17.62 -3.59
CA LEU A 145 -10.36 -18.56 -3.07
C LEU A 145 -10.80 -19.10 -1.70
N PRO A 146 -11.08 -20.41 -1.56
CA PRO A 146 -11.62 -20.99 -0.33
C PRO A 146 -10.67 -20.77 0.86
N MET A 147 -11.23 -20.64 2.06
CA MET A 147 -10.45 -20.48 3.29
C MET A 147 -10.01 -21.86 3.82
N PRO A 148 -8.71 -22.19 3.83
CA PRO A 148 -8.24 -23.46 4.36
C PRO A 148 -8.32 -23.47 5.89
N LYS A 149 -8.42 -24.67 6.49
CA LYS A 149 -8.53 -24.84 7.95
C LYS A 149 -7.19 -24.79 8.68
N ASN A 150 -6.08 -25.13 8.02
CA ASN A 150 -4.75 -25.17 8.65
C ASN A 150 -3.99 -23.85 8.47
N SER A 151 -3.15 -23.52 9.46
CA SER A 151 -2.43 -22.24 9.55
C SER A 151 -1.46 -22.00 8.39
N LEU A 152 -0.73 -23.03 7.96
CA LEU A 152 0.24 -22.89 6.86
C LEU A 152 -0.45 -22.57 5.53
N ALA A 153 -1.55 -23.25 5.22
CA ALA A 153 -2.32 -22.98 4.02
C ALA A 153 -3.01 -21.61 4.10
N GLN A 154 -3.47 -21.17 5.28
CA GLN A 154 -4.01 -19.82 5.46
C GLN A 154 -2.93 -18.75 5.22
N TRP A 155 -1.73 -18.98 5.76
CA TRP A 155 -0.57 -18.12 5.52
C TRP A 155 -0.23 -18.03 4.02
N ALA A 156 -0.10 -19.17 3.35
CA ALA A 156 0.20 -19.25 1.92
C ALA A 156 -0.90 -18.57 1.08
N ARG A 157 -2.16 -18.82 1.42
CA ARG A 157 -3.32 -18.16 0.79
C ARG A 157 -3.24 -16.64 0.93
N GLY A 158 -2.96 -16.13 2.14
CA GLY A 158 -2.85 -14.70 2.39
C GLY A 158 -1.81 -14.02 1.50
N HIS A 159 -0.61 -14.60 1.43
CA HIS A 159 0.46 -14.10 0.57
C HIS A 159 0.16 -14.24 -0.91
N PHE A 160 -0.49 -15.33 -1.32
CA PHE A 160 -0.96 -15.50 -2.69
C PHE A 160 -1.94 -14.39 -3.10
N CYS A 161 -2.96 -14.11 -2.29
CA CYS A 161 -3.90 -13.01 -2.55
C CYS A 161 -3.19 -11.67 -2.70
N VAL A 162 -2.27 -11.35 -1.78
CA VAL A 162 -1.49 -10.10 -1.82
C VAL A 162 -0.61 -10.04 -3.08
N CYS A 163 -0.02 -11.16 -3.49
CA CYS A 163 0.81 -11.21 -4.68
C CYS A 163 0.00 -11.01 -5.96
N CYS A 164 -1.14 -11.69 -6.10
CA CYS A 164 -2.06 -11.50 -7.20
C CYS A 164 -2.55 -10.05 -7.29
N ALA A 165 -2.94 -9.47 -6.14
CA ALA A 165 -3.39 -8.09 -6.07
C ALA A 165 -2.28 -7.09 -6.47
N ASN A 166 -1.04 -7.33 -6.04
CA ASN A 166 0.12 -6.50 -6.42
C ASN A 166 0.44 -6.57 -7.92
N VAL A 167 0.30 -7.74 -8.54
CA VAL A 167 0.49 -7.92 -9.98
C VAL A 167 -0.64 -7.22 -10.73
N ALA A 168 -1.90 -7.42 -10.34
CA ALA A 168 -3.04 -6.76 -10.96
C ALA A 168 -2.95 -5.23 -10.87
N GLY A 169 -2.62 -4.67 -9.70
CA GLY A 169 -2.40 -3.24 -9.55
C GLY A 169 -1.35 -2.68 -10.50
N ARG A 170 -0.27 -3.43 -10.76
CA ARG A 170 0.79 -3.04 -11.69
C ARG A 170 0.36 -3.13 -13.16
N ILE A 171 -0.46 -4.12 -13.50
CA ILE A 171 -1.08 -4.22 -14.84
C ILE A 171 -1.99 -3.02 -15.10
N VAL A 172 -2.82 -2.65 -14.12
CA VAL A 172 -3.71 -1.48 -14.25
C VAL A 172 -2.92 -0.16 -14.29
N ALA A 173 -1.77 -0.07 -13.61
CA ALA A 173 -0.89 1.09 -13.70
C ALA A 173 -0.05 1.15 -14.99
N TYR A 174 0.12 0.03 -15.71
CA TYR A 174 1.02 -0.04 -16.85
C TYR A 174 0.74 1.01 -17.94
N PRO A 175 -0.49 1.29 -18.38
CA PRO A 175 -0.73 2.31 -19.41
C PRO A 175 -0.18 3.69 -19.03
N ILE A 176 -0.40 4.10 -17.77
CA ILE A 176 0.10 5.37 -17.22
C ILE A 176 1.63 5.34 -17.19
N LEU A 177 2.21 4.28 -16.63
CA LEU A 177 3.66 4.14 -16.47
C LEU A 177 4.40 4.03 -17.82
N ARG A 178 3.77 3.41 -18.83
CA ARG A 178 4.30 3.30 -20.20
C ARG A 178 4.28 4.66 -20.89
N TYR A 179 3.17 5.38 -20.80
CA TYR A 179 3.02 6.70 -21.42
C TYR A 179 4.00 7.71 -20.83
N ARG A 180 4.14 7.73 -19.50
CA ARG A 180 4.93 8.75 -18.79
C ARG A 180 6.42 8.44 -18.71
N HIS A 181 6.77 7.18 -18.44
CA HIS A 181 8.16 6.78 -18.12
C HIS A 181 8.75 5.82 -19.13
N GLY A 182 8.03 5.50 -20.21
CA GLY A 182 8.49 4.55 -21.23
C GLY A 182 8.66 3.11 -20.72
N MET A 183 8.20 2.78 -19.51
CA MET A 183 8.47 1.48 -18.88
C MET A 183 7.81 0.31 -19.63
N LYS A 184 8.51 -0.81 -19.74
CA LYS A 184 7.97 -2.08 -20.26
C LYS A 184 7.22 -2.83 -19.15
N LEU A 185 6.09 -3.44 -19.49
CA LEU A 185 5.31 -4.26 -18.54
C LEU A 185 6.17 -5.38 -17.91
N THR A 186 7.00 -6.03 -18.73
CA THR A 186 7.91 -7.09 -18.27
C THR A 186 8.90 -6.57 -17.23
N SER A 187 9.42 -5.35 -17.37
CA SER A 187 10.30 -4.74 -16.36
C SER A 187 9.55 -4.45 -15.06
N ILE A 188 8.32 -3.96 -15.12
CA ILE A 188 7.49 -3.68 -13.94
C ILE A 188 7.21 -4.98 -13.16
N ILE A 189 6.81 -6.05 -13.85
CA ILE A 189 6.53 -7.35 -13.22
C ILE A 189 7.82 -8.00 -12.71
N LYS A 190 8.91 -7.99 -13.48
CA LYS A 190 10.20 -8.55 -13.05
C LYS A 190 10.74 -7.85 -11.81
N ASN A 191 10.63 -6.52 -11.74
CA ASN A 191 11.04 -5.75 -10.57
C ASN A 191 10.16 -6.06 -9.35
N TYR A 192 8.87 -6.33 -9.56
CA TYR A 192 8.01 -6.82 -8.49
C TYR A 192 8.45 -8.19 -7.98
N LEU A 193 8.66 -9.17 -8.89
CA LEU A 193 9.04 -10.53 -8.51
C LEU A 193 10.35 -10.58 -7.72
N LYS A 194 11.33 -9.73 -8.09
CA LYS A 194 12.57 -9.57 -7.32
C LYS A 194 12.33 -9.05 -5.89
N ASN A 195 11.27 -8.26 -5.70
CA ASN A 195 10.90 -7.67 -4.41
C ASN A 195 9.88 -8.51 -3.63
N THR A 196 9.36 -9.61 -4.19
CA THR A 196 8.39 -10.49 -3.52
C THR A 196 8.84 -10.95 -2.13
N PRO A 197 10.12 -11.31 -1.87
CA PRO A 197 10.56 -11.66 -0.52
C PRO A 197 10.30 -10.54 0.50
N ASN A 198 10.55 -9.28 0.13
CA ASN A 198 10.29 -8.13 1.01
C ASN A 198 8.78 -7.93 1.25
N VAL A 199 7.95 -8.24 0.25
CA VAL A 199 6.48 -8.20 0.38
C VAL A 199 6.01 -9.26 1.38
N ILE A 200 6.57 -10.46 1.33
CA ILE A 200 6.26 -11.55 2.26
C ILE A 200 6.70 -11.17 3.69
N ILE A 201 7.95 -10.73 3.87
CA ILE A 201 8.47 -10.27 5.17
C ILE A 201 7.59 -9.15 5.74
N THR A 202 7.18 -8.19 4.92
CA THR A 202 6.28 -7.11 5.33
C THR A 202 4.93 -7.65 5.75
N GLY A 203 4.35 -8.56 4.97
CA GLY A 203 3.07 -9.20 5.28
C GLY A 203 3.11 -9.95 6.62
N ASP A 204 4.16 -10.74 6.85
CA ASP A 204 4.35 -11.50 8.09
C ASP A 204 4.51 -10.58 9.29
N THR A 205 5.34 -9.55 9.16
CA THR A 205 5.59 -8.60 10.24
C THR A 205 4.31 -7.86 10.63
N VAL A 206 3.52 -7.41 9.65
CA VAL A 206 2.22 -6.78 9.91
C VAL A 206 1.23 -7.76 10.53
N ALA A 207 1.20 -9.02 10.08
CA ALA A 207 0.33 -10.05 10.63
C ALA A 207 0.64 -10.36 12.09
N THR A 208 1.92 -10.37 12.48
CA THR A 208 2.37 -10.58 13.86
C THR A 208 2.01 -9.40 14.78
N ILE A 209 2.11 -8.16 14.29
CA ILE A 209 1.86 -6.96 15.10
C ILE A 209 0.37 -6.71 15.33
N ARG A 210 -0.49 -7.05 14.37
CA ARG A 210 -1.93 -6.78 14.46
C ARG A 210 -2.58 -7.33 15.73
N PRO A 211 -2.41 -8.62 16.10
CA PRO A 211 -2.97 -9.17 17.33
C PRO A 211 -2.44 -8.46 18.59
N ALA A 212 -1.12 -8.21 18.65
CA ALA A 212 -0.50 -7.53 19.79
C ALA A 212 -1.04 -6.10 19.96
N PHE A 213 -1.22 -5.37 18.86
CA PHE A 213 -1.78 -4.02 18.90
C PHE A 213 -3.28 -4.02 19.24
N ASN A 214 -4.03 -5.03 18.80
CA ASN A 214 -5.44 -5.16 19.14
C ASN A 214 -5.64 -5.47 20.63
N PHE A 215 -4.76 -6.27 21.24
CA PHE A 215 -4.75 -6.52 22.68
C PHE A 215 -4.48 -5.25 23.50
N MET A 216 -3.55 -4.40 23.07
CA MET A 216 -3.22 -3.15 23.77
C MET A 216 -4.29 -2.05 23.69
N LEU A 217 -5.26 -2.16 22.77
CA LEU A 217 -6.34 -1.20 22.58
C LEU A 217 -7.66 -1.62 23.23
N GLN A 218 -7.71 -2.82 23.82
CA GLN A 218 -8.82 -3.32 24.64
C GLN A 218 -8.59 -2.93 26.10
#